data_AF-A0A8J7Z976-F1
#
_entry.id   AF-A0A8J7Z976-F1
#
_cell.length_a   1.000
_cell.length_b   1.000
_cell.length_c   1.000
_cell.angle_alpha   90.00
_cell.angle_beta   90.00
_cell.angle_gamma   90.00
#
_symmetry.space_group_name_H-M   'P 1'
#
loop_
_entity.id
_entity.type
_entity.pdbx_description
1 polymer ?
#
loop_
_entity_poly.entity_id
_entity_poly.type
_entity_poly.pdbx_seq_one_letter_code
_entity_poly.pdbx_strand_id
1 'polypeptide(L)'
;MRFSRRKVIVVLGHERCGAIAATLKGAQVPGQIGSLLDAIRPAVQPVSSQPGDRLENTCKANIQHQVERLKASPVMAQLIQNNKLKIVGGYYDLDTGAVTLA
;
A
#
# COMPACT_ATOMS: atom_id res chain seq x y z
N MET A 1 -26.44 2.43 19.63
CA MET A 1 -25.44 2.20 18.57
C MET A 1 -24.89 0.78 18.71
N ARG A 2 -25.09 -0.09 17.71
CA ARG A 2 -24.48 -1.43 17.70
C ARG A 2 -23.07 -1.32 17.11
N PHE A 3 -22.04 -1.40 17.95
CA PHE A 3 -20.67 -1.53 17.47
C PHE A 3 -20.50 -2.92 16.85
N SER A 4 -20.35 -2.97 15.52
CA SER A 4 -19.90 -4.17 14.82
C SER A 4 -18.46 -4.44 15.25
N ARG A 5 -18.22 -5.47 16.09
CA ARG A 5 -16.90 -5.96 16.49
C ARG A 5 -16.19 -6.59 15.28
N ARG A 6 -15.77 -5.76 14.33
CA ARG A 6 -14.96 -6.16 13.18
C ARG A 6 -13.50 -5.84 13.44
N LYS A 7 -12.63 -6.79 13.14
CA LYS A 7 -11.18 -6.57 13.16
C LYS A 7 -10.82 -5.68 11.97
N VAL A 8 -9.76 -4.89 12.10
CA VAL A 8 -9.26 -4.02 11.03
C VAL A 8 -7.80 -4.36 10.78
N ILE A 9 -7.45 -4.53 9.50
CA ILE A 9 -6.06 -4.53 9.03
C ILE A 9 -5.85 -3.21 8.30
N VAL A 10 -4.76 -2.52 8.64
CA VAL A 10 -4.34 -1.29 7.97
C VAL A 10 -3.06 -1.59 7.20
N VAL A 11 -3.07 -1.31 5.91
CA VAL A 11 -1.85 -1.26 5.10
C VAL A 11 -1.34 0.17 5.15
N LEU A 12 -0.27 0.40 5.92
CA LEU A 12 0.31 1.73 6.10
C LEU A 12 1.55 1.88 5.22
N GLY A 13 1.51 2.84 4.29
CA GLY A 13 2.70 3.37 3.64
C GLY A 13 3.06 4.74 4.20
N HIS A 14 4.18 5.29 3.79
CA HIS A 14 4.68 6.56 4.32
C HIS A 14 5.32 7.42 3.23
N GLU A 15 5.42 8.71 3.47
CA GLU A 15 6.12 9.62 2.59
C GLU A 15 7.63 9.32 2.49
N ARG A 16 8.25 9.81 1.41
CA ARG A 16 9.69 9.70 1.16
C ARG A 16 10.23 8.27 1.28
N CYS A 17 9.44 7.28 0.86
CA CYS A 17 9.82 5.88 0.98
C CYS A 17 11.01 5.52 0.08
N GLY A 18 12.14 5.16 0.69
CA GLY A 18 13.38 4.83 -0.02
C GLY A 18 13.25 3.63 -0.97
N ALA A 19 12.44 2.62 -0.61
CA ALA A 19 12.22 1.46 -1.47
C ALA A 19 11.45 1.84 -2.74
N ILE A 20 10.37 2.64 -2.61
CA ILE A 20 9.64 3.16 -3.77
C ILE A 20 10.55 4.03 -4.65
N ALA A 21 11.35 4.91 -4.03
CA ALA A 21 12.30 5.75 -4.76
C ALA A 21 13.34 4.91 -5.53
N ALA A 22 13.85 3.82 -4.94
CA ALA A 22 14.77 2.91 -5.61
C ALA A 22 14.09 2.16 -6.76
N THR A 23 12.83 1.71 -6.59
CA THR A 23 12.06 1.07 -7.67
C THR A 23 11.83 2.04 -8.83
N LEU A 24 11.49 3.30 -8.55
CA LEU A 24 11.29 4.34 -9.57
C LEU A 24 12.56 4.65 -10.36
N LYS A 25 13.73 4.58 -9.71
CA LYS A 25 15.04 4.75 -10.36
C LYS A 25 15.47 3.52 -11.18
N GLY A 26 14.70 2.43 -11.16
CA GLY A 26 15.06 1.18 -11.83
C GLY A 26 16.31 0.53 -11.23
N ALA A 27 16.58 0.74 -9.93
CA ALA A 27 17.75 0.18 -9.28
C ALA A 27 17.74 -1.35 -9.36
N GLN A 28 18.83 -1.94 -9.87
CA GLN A 28 19.06 -3.37 -9.76
C GLN A 28 19.80 -3.64 -8.46
N VAL A 29 19.11 -4.25 -7.50
CA VAL A 29 19.67 -4.60 -6.21
C VAL A 29 19.63 -6.13 -6.06
N PRO A 30 20.76 -6.78 -5.78
CA PRO A 30 20.79 -8.24 -5.64
C PRO A 30 20.10 -8.70 -4.35
N GLY A 31 19.76 -9.99 -4.32
CA GLY A 31 19.25 -10.67 -3.13
C GLY A 31 17.83 -10.23 -2.73
N GLN A 32 17.53 -10.31 -1.43
CA GLN A 32 16.19 -10.07 -0.88
C GLN A 32 15.70 -8.63 -1.06
N ILE A 33 16.61 -7.66 -1.22
CA ILE A 33 16.21 -6.28 -1.50
C ILE A 33 15.66 -6.17 -2.93
N GLY A 34 16.21 -6.92 -3.88
CA GLY A 34 15.69 -6.98 -5.25
C GLY A 34 14.24 -7.48 -5.31
N SER A 35 13.93 -8.54 -4.56
CA SER A 35 12.56 -9.09 -4.52
C SER A 35 11.55 -8.12 -3.91
N LEU A 36 11.98 -7.25 -2.97
CA LEU A 36 11.15 -6.16 -2.48
C LEU A 36 10.83 -5.16 -3.60
N LEU A 37 11.83 -4.75 -4.39
CA LEU A 37 11.61 -3.82 -5.50
C LEU A 37 10.70 -4.43 -6.56
N ASP A 38 10.85 -5.72 -6.86
CA ASP A 38 9.98 -6.45 -7.78
C ASP A 38 8.53 -6.49 -7.30
N ALA A 39 8.31 -6.66 -5.99
CA ALA A 39 6.98 -6.61 -5.39
C ALA A 39 6.34 -5.21 -5.46
N ILE A 40 7.14 -4.14 -5.55
CA ILE A 40 6.67 -2.75 -5.67
C ILE A 40 6.37 -2.39 -7.13
N ARG A 41 7.08 -2.95 -8.12
CA ARG A 41 6.96 -2.59 -9.55
C ARG A 41 5.53 -2.49 -10.08
N PRO A 42 4.56 -3.37 -9.70
CA PRO A 42 3.18 -3.24 -10.16
C PRO A 42 2.52 -1.90 -9.80
N ALA A 43 2.97 -1.24 -8.73
CA ALA A 43 2.45 0.06 -8.30
C ALA A 43 2.97 1.25 -9.11
N VAL A 44 4.02 1.06 -9.92
CA VAL A 44 4.66 2.14 -10.70
C VAL A 44 3.91 2.44 -12.00
N GLN A 45 3.38 1.42 -12.67
CA GLN A 45 2.71 1.58 -13.97
C GLN A 45 1.46 2.49 -13.92
N PRO A 46 0.55 2.35 -12.93
CA PRO A 46 -0.69 3.11 -12.89
C PRO A 46 -0.52 4.62 -12.67
N VAL A 47 0.67 5.06 -12.22
CA VAL A 47 0.92 6.46 -11.85
C VAL A 47 1.78 7.21 -12.86
N SER A 48 2.18 6.55 -13.96
CA SER A 48 3.07 7.12 -14.97
C SER A 48 2.53 8.39 -15.64
N SER A 49 1.21 8.53 -15.75
CA SER A 49 0.51 9.67 -16.35
C SER A 49 -0.20 10.57 -15.33
N GLN A 50 -0.05 10.30 -14.03
CA GLN A 50 -0.70 11.11 -12.99
C GLN A 50 0.07 12.41 -12.72
N PRO A 51 -0.61 13.55 -12.58
CA PRO A 51 0.04 14.81 -12.19
C PRO A 51 0.53 14.74 -10.73
N GLY A 52 1.45 15.64 -10.36
CA GLY A 52 1.98 15.75 -9.00
C GLY A 52 3.27 14.96 -8.77
N ASP A 53 3.60 14.71 -7.50
CA ASP A 53 4.82 13.98 -7.13
C ASP A 53 4.66 12.49 -7.44
N ARG A 54 5.46 12.00 -8.39
CA ARG A 54 5.49 10.60 -8.79
C ARG A 54 5.84 9.66 -7.64
N LEU A 55 6.72 10.05 -6.71
CA LEU A 55 7.08 9.23 -5.55
C LEU A 55 5.88 9.05 -4.62
N GLU A 56 5.19 10.15 -4.28
CA GLU A 56 4.00 10.14 -3.46
C GLU A 56 2.88 9.32 -4.11
N ASN A 57 2.60 9.57 -5.40
CA ASN A 57 1.61 8.83 -6.16
C ASN A 57 1.91 7.33 -6.17
N THR A 58 3.17 6.94 -6.38
CA THR A 58 3.59 5.53 -6.35
C THR A 58 3.44 4.92 -4.95
N CYS A 59 3.73 5.67 -3.88
CA CYS A 59 3.50 5.21 -2.50
C CYS A 59 2.01 4.90 -2.27
N LYS A 60 1.12 5.83 -2.66
CA LYS A 60 -0.35 5.67 -2.56
C LYS A 60 -0.85 4.50 -3.41
N ALA A 61 -0.36 4.36 -4.63
CA ALA A 61 -0.68 3.22 -5.49
C ALA A 61 -0.19 1.90 -4.90
N ASN A 62 0.98 1.87 -4.28
CA ASN A 62 1.51 0.66 -3.63
C ASN A 62 0.66 0.26 -2.42
N ILE A 63 0.23 1.22 -1.60
CA ILE A 63 -0.71 0.96 -0.49
C ILE A 63 -1.98 0.28 -1.03
N GLN A 64 -2.59 0.85 -2.07
CA GLN A 64 -3.82 0.29 -2.66
C GLN A 64 -3.59 -1.08 -3.29
N HIS A 65 -2.47 -1.26 -4.00
CA HIS A 65 -2.12 -2.56 -4.59
C HIS A 65 -2.03 -3.65 -3.51
N GLN A 66 -1.41 -3.36 -2.37
CA GLN A 66 -1.28 -4.32 -1.28
C GLN A 66 -2.60 -4.57 -0.55
N VAL A 67 -3.45 -3.54 -0.40
CA VAL A 67 -4.83 -3.70 0.09
C VAL A 67 -5.60 -4.69 -0.79
N GLU A 68 -5.57 -4.51 -2.12
CA GLU A 68 -6.27 -5.39 -3.05
C GLU A 68 -5.69 -6.80 -3.06
N ARG A 69 -4.36 -6.96 -2.97
CA ARG A 69 -3.73 -8.28 -2.81
C ARG A 69 -4.18 -9.00 -1.54
N LEU A 70 -4.30 -8.29 -0.41
CA LEU A 70 -4.82 -8.89 0.82
C LEU A 70 -6.30 -9.27 0.69
N LYS A 71 -7.12 -8.42 0.06
CA LYS A 71 -8.54 -8.72 -0.19
C LYS A 71 -8.74 -9.92 -1.12
N ALA A 72 -7.84 -10.15 -2.07
CA ALA A 72 -7.87 -11.28 -2.98
C ALA A 72 -7.49 -12.62 -2.33
N SER A 73 -6.91 -12.62 -1.13
CA SER A 73 -6.62 -13.85 -0.39
C SER A 73 -7.91 -14.57 -0.01
N PRO A 74 -8.07 -15.89 -0.29
CA PRO A 74 -9.30 -16.63 0.03
C PRO A 74 -9.71 -16.53 1.51
N VAL A 75 -8.73 -16.57 2.43
CA VAL A 75 -8.96 -16.48 3.87
C VAL A 75 -9.52 -15.10 4.25
N MET A 76 -8.93 -14.03 3.70
CA MET A 76 -9.34 -12.67 4.00
C MET A 76 -10.69 -12.34 3.32
N ALA A 77 -10.87 -12.76 2.07
CA ALA A 77 -12.10 -12.58 1.32
C ALA A 77 -13.32 -13.13 2.08
N GLN A 78 -13.20 -14.36 2.61
CA GLN A 78 -14.26 -14.97 3.42
C GLN A 78 -14.56 -14.16 4.69
N LEU A 79 -13.55 -13.63 5.37
CA LEU A 79 -13.75 -12.80 6.57
C LEU A 79 -14.38 -11.44 6.25
N ILE A 80 -14.03 -10.85 5.10
CA ILE A 80 -14.60 -9.59 4.62
C ILE A 80 -16.09 -9.78 4.26
N GLN A 81 -16.41 -10.81 3.47
CA GLN A 81 -17.79 -11.14 3.07
C GLN A 81 -18.68 -11.38 4.29
N ASN A 82 -18.15 -12.04 5.32
CA ASN A 82 -18.88 -12.29 6.58
C ASN A 82 -18.95 -11.08 7.51
N ASN A 83 -18.52 -9.88 7.09
CA ASN A 83 -18.44 -8.70 7.94
C ASN A 83 -17.70 -8.99 9.25
N LYS A 84 -16.56 -9.70 9.20
CA LYS A 84 -15.67 -9.95 10.35
C LYS A 84 -14.34 -9.20 10.25
N LEU A 85 -13.97 -8.77 9.05
CA LEU A 85 -12.72 -8.06 8.75
C LEU A 85 -12.97 -6.85 7.84
N LYS A 86 -12.27 -5.74 8.10
CA LYS A 86 -12.09 -4.62 7.18
C LYS A 86 -10.60 -4.47 6.88
N ILE A 87 -10.26 -4.21 5.62
CA ILE A 87 -8.89 -3.88 5.19
C ILE A 87 -8.93 -2.48 4.60
N VAL A 88 -8.06 -1.59 5.08
CA VAL A 88 -7.98 -0.18 4.65
C VAL A 88 -6.54 0.21 4.35
N GLY A 89 -6.37 1.21 3.48
CA GLY A 89 -5.07 1.84 3.23
C GLY A 89 -4.88 3.07 4.11
N GLY A 90 -3.65 3.32 4.52
CA GLY A 90 -3.24 4.54 5.20
C GLY A 90 -1.95 5.10 4.61
N TYR A 91 -1.86 6.42 4.54
CA TYR A 91 -0.66 7.16 4.16
C TYR A 91 -0.17 7.98 5.34
N TYR A 92 1.06 7.70 5.78
CA TYR A 92 1.71 8.37 6.90
C TYR A 92 2.58 9.53 6.43
N ASP A 93 2.25 10.72 6.93
CA ASP A 93 3.02 11.95 6.78
C ASP A 93 4.06 12.01 7.91
N LEU A 94 5.35 11.94 7.57
CA LEU A 94 6.48 11.92 8.52
C LEU A 94 6.72 13.30 9.14
N ASP A 95 6.35 14.38 8.47
CA ASP A 95 6.54 15.75 8.96
C ASP A 95 5.53 16.11 10.05
N THR A 96 4.29 15.68 9.90
CA THR A 96 3.18 16.01 10.83
C THR A 96 2.82 14.87 11.77
N GLY A 97 3.21 13.63 11.45
CA GLY A 97 2.76 12.43 12.15
C GLY A 97 1.31 12.03 11.84
N ALA A 98 0.66 12.67 10.87
CA ALA A 98 -0.72 12.39 10.51
C ALA A 98 -0.83 11.13 9.64
N VAL A 99 -1.93 10.40 9.81
CA VAL A 99 -2.31 9.29 8.93
C VAL A 99 -3.57 9.67 8.17
N THR A 100 -3.48 9.74 6.85
CA THR A 100 -4.64 9.90 5.96
C THR A 100 -5.12 8.53 5.52
N LEU A 101 -6.37 8.20 5.82
CA LEU A 101 -6.99 6.96 5.36
C LEU A 101 -7.58 7.15 3.96
N ALA A 102 -7.38 6.15 3.11
CA ALA A 102 -7.93 6.06 1.76
C ALA A 102 -8.93 4.91 1.65
#